data_AF-A0A3N9NRZ8-F1
#
_entry.id   AF-A0A3N9NRZ8-F1
#
_cell.length_a   1.000
_cell.length_b   1.000
_cell.length_c   1.000
_cell.angle_alpha   90.00
_cell.angle_beta   90.00
_cell.angle_gamma   90.00
#
_symmetry.space_group_name_H-M   'P 1'
#
loop_
_entity.id
_entity.type
_entity.pdbx_description
1 polymer ?
#
loop_
_entity_poly.entity_id
_entity_poly.type
_entity_poly.pdbx_seq_one_letter_code
_entity_poly.pdbx_strand_id
1 'polypeptide(L)' 'MVAKLGIPPQVHIHLDEFGSFVWNHCDGSQSVSEIAQKLRERFGDKVDPVYERLGGYIRLLAYHKLITFKIKPDES' A
#
# COMPACT_ATOMS: atom_id res chain seq x y z
N MET A 1 -15.20 -5.58 -34.10
CA MET A 1 -14.37 -6.64 -33.48
C MET A 1 -13.44 -5.96 -32.50
N VAL A 2 -13.62 -6.14 -31.18
CA VAL A 2 -12.68 -5.63 -30.17
C VAL A 2 -11.93 -6.82 -29.61
N ALA A 3 -10.62 -6.86 -29.81
CA ALA A 3 -9.76 -7.86 -29.20
C ALA A 3 -9.78 -7.62 -27.69
N LYS A 4 -10.58 -8.42 -26.96
CA LYS A 4 -10.46 -8.59 -25.52
C LYS A 4 -9.12 -9.29 -25.27
N LEU A 5 -8.04 -8.51 -25.16
CA LEU A 5 -6.79 -9.00 -24.60
C LEU A 5 -7.11 -9.58 -23.22
N GLY A 6 -6.73 -10.83 -23.00
CA GLY A 6 -7.00 -11.65 -21.81
C GLY A 6 -6.30 -11.15 -20.55
N ILE A 7 -6.57 -9.90 -20.17
CA ILE A 7 -6.29 -9.38 -18.84
C ILE A 7 -7.51 -9.77 -18.01
N PRO A 8 -7.39 -10.66 -17.00
CA PRO A 8 -8.52 -10.95 -16.14
C PRO A 8 -8.99 -9.63 -15.50
N PRO A 9 -10.30 -9.32 -15.49
CA PRO A 9 -10.82 -8.08 -14.90
C PRO A 9 -10.62 -8.00 -13.39
N GLN A 10 -10.16 -9.10 -12.77
CA GLN A 10 -9.93 -9.26 -11.35
C GLN A 10 -8.46 -9.58 -11.11
N VAL A 11 -7.79 -8.68 -10.40
CA VAL A 11 -6.44 -8.92 -9.88
C VAL A 11 -6.61 -9.53 -8.49
N HIS A 12 -6.33 -10.83 -8.37
CA HIS A 12 -6.27 -11.51 -7.08
C HIS A 12 -4.86 -11.38 -6.53
N ILE A 13 -4.71 -10.59 -5.46
CA ILE A 13 -3.44 -10.41 -4.77
C ILE A 13 -3.57 -11.13 -3.43
N HIS A 14 -2.75 -12.15 -3.21
CA HIS A 14 -2.62 -12.72 -1.87
C HIS A 14 -1.76 -11.78 -1.04
N LEU A 15 -2.37 -11.24 0.01
CA LEU A 15 -1.72 -10.34 0.95
C LEU A 15 -1.52 -11.07 2.27
N ASP A 16 -0.28 -11.12 2.74
CA ASP A 16 0.03 -11.50 4.11
C ASP A 16 -0.64 -10.53 5.10
N GLU A 17 -0.62 -10.88 6.39
CA GLU A 17 -1.24 -10.08 7.45
C GLU A 17 -0.76 -8.61 7.45
N PHE A 18 0.53 -8.40 7.15
CA PHE A 18 1.12 -7.08 6.95
C PHE A 18 0.54 -6.33 5.74
N GLY A 19 0.53 -6.98 4.57
CA GLY A 19 0.08 -6.36 3.32
C GLY A 19 -1.41 -6.02 3.36
N SER A 20 -2.21 -6.90 3.96
CA SER A 20 -3.64 -6.69 4.19
C SER A 20 -3.88 -5.50 5.12
N PHE A 21 -3.08 -5.36 6.18
CA PHE A 21 -3.19 -4.24 7.10
C PHE A 21 -2.88 -2.90 6.40
N VAL A 22 -1.78 -2.83 5.65
CA VAL A 22 -1.41 -1.63 4.88
C VAL A 22 -2.47 -1.29 3.85
N TRP A 23 -2.92 -2.29 3.08
CA TRP A 23 -3.95 -2.09 2.06
C TRP A 23 -5.23 -1.48 2.64
N ASN A 24 -5.70 -1.98 3.78
CA ASN A 24 -6.87 -1.45 4.48
C ASN A 24 -6.68 0.00 5.00
N HIS A 25 -5.43 0.46 5.18
CA HIS A 25 -5.11 1.82 5.60
C HIS A 25 -4.69 2.73 4.44
N CYS A 26 -4.62 2.22 3.20
CA CYS A 26 -4.41 3.01 1.98
C CYS A 26 -5.73 3.60 1.47
N ASP A 27 -6.48 4.29 2.33
CA ASP A 27 -7.77 4.92 2.02
C ASP A 27 -7.63 6.35 1.46
N GLY A 28 -6.41 6.91 1.47
CA GLY A 28 -6.11 8.27 1.03
C GLY A 28 -6.34 9.35 2.10
N SER A 29 -6.79 8.96 3.30
CA SER A 29 -6.89 9.86 4.46
C SER A 29 -5.60 9.86 5.27
N GLN A 30 -4.93 8.71 5.32
CA GLN A 30 -3.74 8.50 6.13
C GLN A 30 -2.43 8.67 5.35
N SER A 31 -1.44 9.23 6.02
CA SER A 31 -0.09 9.41 5.51
C SER A 31 0.73 8.12 5.66
N VAL A 32 1.74 7.91 4.80
CA VAL A 32 2.63 6.74 4.86
C VAL A 32 3.29 6.59 6.24
N SER A 33 3.67 7.71 6.86
CA SER A 33 4.23 7.75 8.22
C SER A 33 3.25 7.26 9.29
N GLU A 34 1.97 7.65 9.21
CA GLU A 34 0.93 7.20 10.15
C GLU A 34 0.68 5.70 10.01
N ILE A 35 0.69 5.19 8.78
CA ILE A 35 0.55 3.75 8.52
C ILE A 35 1.76 2.99 9.10
N ALA A 36 2.98 3.52 8.97
CA ALA A 36 4.18 2.93 9.55
C ALA A 36 4.11 2.86 11.09
N GLN A 37 3.60 3.92 11.73
CA GLN A 37 3.43 3.93 13.19
C GLN A 37 2.43 2.87 13.64
N LYS A 38 1.25 2.81 13.01
CA LYS A 38 0.22 1.80 13.30
C LYS A 38 0.72 0.36 13.07
N LEU A 39 1.54 0.16 12.04
CA LEU A 39 2.19 -1.12 11.77
C LEU A 39 3.11 -1.52 12.92
N ARG A 40 3.95 -0.58 13.38
CA ARG A 40 4.85 -0.82 14.51
C ARG A 40 4.09 -1.10 15.79
N GLU A 41 3.01 -0.38 16.06
CA GLU A 41 2.15 -0.61 17.24
C GLU A 41 1.48 -1.99 17.21
N ARG A 42 1.04 -2.45 16.03
CA ARG A 42 0.35 -3.74 15.90
C ARG A 42 1.30 -4.94 15.87
N PHE A 43 2.42 -4.83 15.18
CA PHE A 43 3.30 -5.97 14.87
C PHE A 43 4.65 -5.92 15.60
N GLY A 44 4.97 -4.81 16.28
CA GLY A 44 6.20 -4.64 17.05
C GLY A 44 7.46 -4.83 16.20
N ASP A 45 8.45 -5.52 16.74
CA ASP A 45 9.72 -5.77 16.05
C ASP A 45 9.59 -6.72 14.85
N LYS A 46 8.46 -7.44 14.70
CA LYS A 46 8.24 -8.30 13.52
C LYS A 46 8.21 -7.51 12.22
N VAL A 47 7.88 -6.23 12.28
CA VAL A 47 7.83 -5.35 11.11
C VAL A 47 9.12 -4.56 10.88
N ASP A 48 10.13 -4.70 11.74
CA ASP A 48 11.38 -3.97 11.62
C ASP A 48 12.29 -4.55 10.52
N PRO A 49 12.88 -3.72 9.63
CA PRO A 49 12.70 -2.27 9.51
C PRO A 49 11.38 -1.89 8.81
N VAL A 50 10.51 -1.17 9.53
CA VAL A 50 9.12 -0.89 9.11
C VAL A 50 9.06 -0.05 7.84
N TYR A 51 9.87 1.01 7.79
CA TYR A 51 9.87 1.95 6.68
C TYR A 51 10.36 1.33 5.38
N GLU A 52 11.34 0.43 5.43
CA GLU A 52 11.82 -0.26 4.22
C GLU A 52 10.76 -1.21 3.66
N ARG A 53 10.12 -2.01 4.53
CA ARG A 53 9.08 -2.93 4.08
C ARG A 53 7.84 -2.21 3.58
N LEU A 54 7.38 -1.19 4.32
CA LEU A 54 6.25 -0.38 3.89
C LEU A 54 6.56 0.35 2.58
N GLY A 55 7.76 0.94 2.47
CA GLY A 55 8.21 1.62 1.26
C GLY A 55 8.23 0.70 0.04
N GLY A 56 8.77 -0.51 0.18
CA GLY A 56 8.76 -1.52 -0.88
C GLY A 56 7.34 -1.91 -1.29
N TYR A 57 6.45 -2.11 -0.31
CA TYR A 57 5.06 -2.49 -0.56
C TYR A 57 4.26 -1.38 -1.26
N ILE A 58 4.35 -0.15 -0.77
CA ILE A 58 3.71 1.01 -1.40
C ILE A 58 4.27 1.22 -2.82
N ARG A 59 5.57 1.05 -3.04
CA ARG A 59 6.18 1.14 -4.38
C ARG A 59 5.63 0.07 -5.33
N LEU A 60 5.43 -1.16 -4.84
CA LEU A 60 4.81 -2.24 -5.62
C LEU A 60 3.38 -1.85 -6.02
N LEU A 61 2.57 -1.41 -5.05
CA LEU A 61 1.19 -0.99 -5.32
C LEU A 61 1.11 0.17 -6.32
N ALA A 62 2.01 1.16 -6.18
CA ALA A 62 2.10 2.29 -7.11
C ALA A 62 2.56 1.84 -8.50
N TYR A 63 3.53 0.92 -8.59
CA TYR A 63 4.02 0.36 -9.86
C TYR A 63 2.90 -0.36 -10.62
N HIS A 64 2.07 -1.14 -9.92
CA HIS A 64 0.90 -1.80 -10.48
C HIS A 64 -0.29 -0.86 -10.70
N LYS A 65 -0.15 0.45 -10.46
CA LYS A 65 -1.21 1.47 -10.56
C LYS A 65 -2.44 1.16 -9.71
N LEU A 66 -2.24 0.45 -8.59
CA LEU A 66 -3.29 0.11 -7.63
C LEU A 66 -3.58 1.24 -6.66
N ILE A 67 -2.56 2.07 -6.37
CA ILE A 67 -2.68 3.25 -5.51
C ILE A 67 -2.11 4.48 -6.21
N THR A 68 -2.57 5.65 -5.79
CA THR A 68 -2.03 6.95 -6.21
C THR A 68 -1.65 7.77 -4.98
N PHE A 69 -0.62 8.58 -5.11
CA PHE A 69 -0.22 9.48 -4.04
C PHE A 69 -0.99 10.79 -4.15
N LYS A 70 -1.70 11.16 -3.09
CA LYS A 70 -2.13 12.54 -2.89
C LYS A 70 -0.98 13.31 -2.27
N ILE A 71 -0.40 14.21 -3.04
CA ILE A 71 0.51 15.22 -2.51
C ILE A 71 -0.39 16.21 -1.77
N LYS A 72 -0.34 16.22 -0.43
CA LYS A 72 -0.92 17.34 0.30
C LYS A 72 -0.07 18.57 -0.02
N PRO A 73 -0.67 19.69 -0.44
CA PRO A 73 0.09 20.93 -0.52
C PRO A 73 0.63 21.23 0.87
N ASP A 74 1.90 21.63 0.93
CA ASP A 74 2.59 22.06 2.14
C ASP A 74 1.86 23.29 2.67
N GLU A 75 0.93 23.10 3.60
CA GLU A 75 0.31 24.21 4.35
C GLU A 75 1.33 24.64 5.41
N SER A 76 2.20 25.56 5.00
CA SER A 76 3.10 26.31 5.86
C SER A 76 2.39 27.45 6.58
#